data_AF-A0A4Y9IX77-F1
#
_entry.id   AF-A0A4Y9IX77-F1
#
_cell.length_a   1.000
_cell.length_b   1.000
_cell.length_c   1.000
_cell.angle_alpha   90.00
_cell.angle_beta   90.00
_cell.angle_gamma   90.00
#
_symmetry.space_group_name_H-M   'P 1'
#
loop_
_entity.id
_entity.type
_entity.pdbx_description
1 polymer ?
#
loop_
_entity_poly.entity_id
_entity_poly.type
_entity_poly.pdbx_seq_one_letter_code
_entity_poly.pdbx_strand_id
1 'polypeptide(L)'
;MKARIIATGEIKVFYPARQSGHDGYVDEQGLWYYPNELDFRNGGVPIPEAEYKVGTIWIAREEDGNLIAFSEKPIRCTGQLPGHGYWHGKQFRELKRIAYPQITWRSEPIECEVTINIK
;
A
#
# COMPACT_ATOMS: atom_id res chain seq x y z
N MET A 1 19.23 19.25 12.21
CA MET A 1 18.33 18.37 11.42
C MET A 1 17.70 17.34 12.35
N LYS A 2 16.42 17.02 12.17
CA LYS A 2 15.71 16.06 13.02
C LYS A 2 15.95 14.63 12.53
N ALA A 3 16.28 13.70 13.42
CA ALA A 3 16.55 12.30 13.08
C ALA A 3 16.13 11.36 14.20
N ARG A 4 15.94 10.08 13.86
CA ARG A 4 15.70 9.01 14.83
C ARG A 4 17.00 8.32 15.18
N ILE A 5 17.23 8.05 16.46
CA ILE A 5 18.28 7.13 16.89
C ILE A 5 17.77 5.71 16.61
N ILE A 6 18.45 4.96 15.75
CA ILE A 6 17.98 3.64 15.28
C ILE A 6 17.83 2.65 16.45
N ALA A 7 18.75 2.69 17.42
CA ALA A 7 18.76 1.77 18.55
C ALA A 7 17.61 1.97 19.55
N THR A 8 17.16 3.22 19.74
CA THR A 8 16.18 3.57 20.78
C THR A 8 14.83 4.01 20.23
N GLY A 9 14.77 4.39 18.96
CA GLY A 9 13.59 4.99 18.33
C GLY A 9 13.34 6.45 18.73
N GLU A 10 14.18 7.03 19.59
CA GLU A 10 14.05 8.42 20.04
C GLU A 10 14.33 9.39 18.90
N ILE A 11 13.57 10.49 18.84
CA ILE A 11 13.72 11.51 17.79
C ILE A 11 14.28 12.79 18.40
N LYS A 12 15.45 13.22 17.92
CA LYS A 12 16.15 14.43 18.39
C LYS A 12 16.57 15.34 17.25
N VAL A 13 17.05 16.54 17.60
CA VAL A 13 17.74 17.45 16.69
C VAL A 13 19.24 17.20 16.75
N PHE A 14 19.85 17.08 15.58
CA PHE A 14 21.26 16.79 15.38
C PHE A 14 21.95 17.87 14.57
N TYR A 15 23.20 18.16 14.90
CA TYR A 15 24.04 19.13 14.22
C TYR A 15 25.25 18.41 13.61
N PRO A 16 25.57 18.64 12.32
CA PRO A 16 26.77 18.07 11.71
C PRO A 16 28.02 18.51 12.48
N ALA A 17 28.91 17.57 12.72
CA ALA A 17 30.17 17.82 13.41
C ALA A 17 31.27 16.90 12.87
N ARG A 18 32.52 17.22 13.19
CA ARG A 18 33.69 16.43 12.83
C ARG A 18 34.54 16.18 14.05
N GLN A 19 34.78 14.91 14.39
CA GLN A 19 35.58 14.51 15.54
C GLN A 19 36.61 13.46 15.11
N SER A 20 37.88 13.71 15.44
CA SER A 20 39.00 12.79 15.14
C SER A 20 39.07 12.33 13.67
N GLY A 21 38.72 13.21 12.74
CA GLY A 21 38.73 12.92 11.30
C GLY A 21 37.47 12.22 10.76
N HIS A 22 36.50 11.91 11.61
CA HIS A 22 35.22 11.33 11.21
C HIS A 22 34.12 12.39 11.18
N ASP A 23 33.34 12.38 10.11
CA ASP A 23 32.11 13.19 10.01
C ASP A 23 30.97 12.45 10.72
N GLY A 24 30.19 13.19 11.51
CA GLY A 24 29.08 12.66 12.29
C GLY A 24 28.18 13.76 12.80
N TYR A 25 27.48 13.49 13.91
CA TYR A 25 26.45 14.36 14.42
C TYR A 25 26.49 14.46 15.93
N VAL A 26 26.13 15.63 16.47
CA VAL A 26 25.92 15.84 17.91
C VAL A 26 24.48 16.23 18.19
N ASP A 27 23.91 15.75 19.30
CA ASP A 27 22.62 16.23 19.79
C ASP A 27 22.76 17.53 20.62
N GLU A 28 21.65 18.09 21.08
CA GLU A 28 21.64 19.32 21.90
C GLU A 28 22.38 19.15 23.24
N GLN A 29 22.56 17.91 23.71
CA GLN A 29 23.32 17.60 24.92
C GLN A 29 24.82 17.40 24.64
N GLY A 30 25.23 17.50 23.37
CA GLY A 30 26.61 17.31 22.94
C GLY A 30 27.04 15.85 22.79
N LEU A 31 26.11 14.89 22.82
CA LEU A 31 26.42 13.48 22.61
C LEU A 31 26.66 13.20 21.12
N TRP A 32 27.74 12.48 20.82
CA TRP A 32 28.17 12.14 19.46
C TRP A 32 27.50 10.88 18.92
N TYR A 33 27.15 10.91 17.63
CA TYR A 33 26.57 9.80 16.88
C TYR A 33 27.18 9.69 15.49
N TYR A 34 27.37 8.45 15.04
CA TYR A 34 27.75 8.15 13.67
C TYR A 34 26.56 8.26 12.72
N PRO A 35 26.77 8.59 11.44
CA PRO A 35 25.70 8.69 10.46
C PRO A 35 24.82 7.43 10.32
N ASN A 36 25.41 6.24 10.50
CA ASN A 36 24.70 4.96 10.41
C ASN A 36 23.86 4.62 11.65
N GLU A 37 23.94 5.40 12.71
CA GLU A 37 23.11 5.26 13.93
C GLU A 37 21.82 6.09 13.85
N LEU A 38 21.71 6.93 12.81
CA LEU A 38 20.65 7.92 12.67
C LEU A 38 19.83 7.70 11.40
N ASP A 39 18.51 7.80 11.55
CA ASP A 39 17.57 7.78 10.45
C ASP A 39 17.01 9.20 10.23
N PHE A 40 17.50 9.87 9.19
CA PHE A 40 17.08 11.21 8.81
C PHE A 40 15.81 11.23 7.94
N ARG A 41 15.30 10.07 7.53
CA ARG A 41 14.09 9.99 6.68
C ARG A 41 12.90 10.50 7.47
N ASN A 42 12.02 11.27 6.80
CA ASN A 42 10.81 11.84 7.39
C ASN A 42 11.07 12.60 8.73
N GLY A 43 12.23 13.25 8.85
CA GLY A 43 12.62 13.96 10.07
C GLY A 43 12.80 13.05 11.29
N GLY A 44 13.13 11.78 11.09
CA GLY A 44 13.24 10.78 12.14
C GLY A 44 11.91 10.21 12.62
N VAL A 45 10.78 10.67 12.09
CA VAL A 45 9.50 10.03 12.38
C VAL A 45 9.52 8.67 11.69
N PRO A 46 9.30 7.56 12.42
CA PRO A 46 9.09 6.26 11.79
C PRO A 46 8.04 6.44 10.70
N ILE A 47 8.36 6.08 9.47
CA ILE A 47 7.32 5.88 8.47
C ILE A 47 6.43 4.81 9.09
N PRO A 48 5.13 5.08 9.36
CA PRO A 48 4.24 4.07 9.90
C PRO A 48 4.42 2.81 9.06
N GLU A 49 4.63 1.66 9.71
CA GLU A 49 4.59 0.38 9.01
C GLU A 49 3.30 0.38 8.20
N ALA A 50 3.45 0.45 6.87
CA ALA A 50 2.43 0.80 5.86
C ALA A 50 1.03 1.03 6.45
N GLU A 51 0.53 2.26 6.44
CA GLU A 51 -0.84 2.50 6.87
C GLU A 51 -1.78 1.68 5.96
N TYR A 52 -2.35 0.62 6.53
CA TYR A 52 -3.19 -0.31 5.81
C TYR A 52 -4.64 0.11 6.00
N LYS A 53 -5.32 0.44 4.90
CA LYS A 53 -6.78 0.55 4.93
C LYS A 53 -7.38 -0.78 4.52
N VAL A 54 -8.17 -1.37 5.42
CA VAL A 54 -9.06 -2.47 5.05
C VAL A 54 -10.28 -1.88 4.35
N GLY A 55 -10.55 -2.37 3.15
CA GLY A 55 -11.74 -2.04 2.39
C GLY A 55 -12.42 -3.30 1.87
N THR A 56 -13.63 -3.12 1.34
CA THR A 56 -14.38 -4.17 0.69
C THR A 56 -14.38 -3.95 -0.82
N ILE A 57 -14.14 -5.01 -1.58
CA ILE A 57 -14.30 -5.04 -3.04
C ILE A 57 -15.21 -6.19 -3.46
N TRP A 58 -15.69 -6.12 -4.68
CA TRP A 58 -16.53 -7.15 -5.30
C TRP A 58 -15.83 -7.70 -6.52
N ILE A 59 -15.68 -9.02 -6.63
CA ILE A 59 -15.04 -9.67 -7.76
C ILE A 59 -16.10 -10.33 -8.62
N ALA A 60 -16.11 -10.01 -9.91
CA ALA A 60 -17.00 -10.62 -10.89
C ALA A 60 -16.26 -11.00 -12.16
N ARG A 61 -16.71 -12.08 -12.82
CA ARG A 61 -16.18 -12.52 -14.11
C ARG A 61 -17.13 -12.12 -15.22
N GLU A 62 -16.61 -11.48 -16.26
CA GLU A 62 -17.34 -11.16 -17.48
C GLU A 62 -17.48 -12.40 -18.38
N GLU A 63 -18.40 -12.34 -19.36
CA GLU A 63 -18.69 -13.48 -20.23
C GLU A 63 -17.50 -13.85 -21.13
N ASP A 64 -16.65 -12.88 -21.48
CA ASP A 64 -15.42 -13.07 -22.26
C ASP A 64 -14.23 -13.62 -21.42
N GLY A 65 -14.47 -13.82 -20.12
CA GLY A 65 -13.52 -14.35 -19.16
C GLY A 65 -12.68 -13.32 -18.42
N ASN A 66 -12.83 -12.01 -18.65
CA ASN A 66 -12.18 -10.98 -17.82
C ASN A 66 -12.62 -11.10 -16.36
N LEU A 67 -11.69 -10.90 -15.45
CA LEU A 67 -11.98 -10.88 -14.01
C LEU A 67 -11.73 -9.48 -13.47
N ILE A 68 -12.74 -8.86 -12.91
CA ILE A 68 -12.69 -7.46 -12.51
C ILE A 68 -13.07 -7.34 -11.03
N ALA A 69 -12.27 -6.59 -10.29
CA ALA A 69 -12.61 -6.10 -8.96
C ALA A 69 -13.31 -4.75 -9.07
N PHE A 70 -14.39 -4.57 -8.32
CA PHE A 70 -15.21 -3.37 -8.25
C PHE A 70 -15.18 -2.83 -6.82
N SER A 71 -15.25 -1.51 -6.69
CA SER A 71 -15.31 -0.82 -5.39
C SER A 71 -16.71 -0.81 -4.76
N GLU A 72 -17.71 -1.25 -5.52
CA GLU A 72 -19.10 -1.40 -5.12
C GLU A 72 -19.65 -2.67 -5.78
N LYS A 73 -20.79 -3.18 -5.30
CA LYS A 73 -21.41 -4.38 -5.88
C LYS A 73 -21.88 -4.07 -7.31
N PRO A 74 -21.31 -4.72 -8.35
CA PRO A 74 -21.68 -4.40 -9.72
C PRO A 74 -23.02 -5.04 -10.10
N ILE A 75 -23.62 -4.53 -11.17
CA ILE A 75 -24.87 -5.01 -11.75
C ILE A 75 -24.56 -5.77 -13.03
N ARG A 76 -25.21 -6.92 -13.21
CA ARG A 76 -25.04 -7.76 -14.40
C ARG A 76 -25.72 -7.12 -15.60
N CYS A 77 -24.99 -6.98 -16.71
CA CYS A 77 -25.52 -6.48 -17.97
C CYS A 77 -25.32 -7.52 -19.06
N THR A 78 -26.39 -7.84 -19.80
CA THR A 78 -26.29 -8.69 -20.98
C THR A 78 -25.94 -7.82 -22.18
N GLY A 79 -24.84 -8.13 -22.86
CA GLY A 79 -24.49 -7.49 -24.13
C GLY A 79 -25.56 -7.76 -25.20
N GLN A 80 -25.58 -6.95 -26.26
CA GLN A 80 -26.49 -7.15 -27.39
C GLN A 80 -26.19 -8.42 -28.20
N LEU A 81 -24.98 -8.97 -28.05
CA LEU A 81 -24.51 -10.19 -28.70
C LEU A 81 -24.18 -11.27 -27.65
N PRO A 82 -24.39 -12.56 -27.96
CA PRO A 82 -23.96 -13.66 -27.09
C PRO A 82 -22.45 -13.62 -26.85
N GLY A 83 -22.00 -13.85 -25.61
CA GLY A 83 -20.57 -13.81 -25.27
C GLY A 83 -20.05 -12.42 -24.87
N HIS A 84 -20.91 -11.40 -24.85
CA HIS A 84 -20.56 -10.02 -24.54
C HIS A 84 -21.23 -9.49 -23.25
N GLY A 85 -21.67 -10.39 -22.36
CA GLY A 85 -22.11 -10.04 -21.02
C GLY A 85 -20.99 -9.43 -20.19
N TYR A 86 -21.30 -8.34 -19.49
CA TYR A 86 -20.35 -7.60 -18.67
C TYR A 86 -20.97 -7.19 -17.33
N TRP A 87 -20.14 -6.70 -16.41
CA TRP A 87 -20.57 -6.19 -15.12
C TRP A 87 -20.40 -4.66 -15.08
N HIS A 88 -21.48 -3.95 -14.80
CA HIS A 88 -21.48 -2.49 -14.69
C HIS A 88 -21.31 -2.04 -13.24
N GLY A 89 -20.34 -1.18 -12.99
CA GLY A 89 -20.08 -0.59 -11.68
C GLY A 89 -18.71 0.10 -11.65
N LYS A 90 -18.39 0.75 -10.54
CA LYS A 90 -17.10 1.42 -10.37
C LYS A 90 -15.95 0.41 -10.25
N GLN A 91 -15.26 0.17 -11.37
CA GLN A 91 -14.10 -0.70 -11.43
C GLN A 91 -12.98 -0.20 -10.52
N PHE A 92 -12.43 -1.12 -9.73
CA PHE A 92 -11.26 -0.89 -8.91
C PHE A 92 -10.00 -1.34 -9.66
N ARG A 93 -10.02 -2.57 -10.21
CA ARG A 93 -8.86 -3.15 -10.91
C ARG A 93 -9.24 -4.39 -11.72
N GLU A 94 -8.61 -4.57 -12.88
CA GLU A 94 -8.60 -5.88 -13.56
C GLU A 94 -7.64 -6.85 -12.88
N LEU A 95 -8.10 -8.09 -12.66
CA LEU A 95 -7.34 -9.16 -12.05
C LEU A 95 -6.88 -10.15 -13.11
N LYS A 96 -5.84 -10.93 -12.79
CA LYS A 96 -5.40 -12.02 -13.68
C LYS A 96 -6.57 -12.99 -13.90
N ARG A 97 -6.87 -13.32 -15.16
CA ARG A 97 -7.97 -14.23 -15.54
C ARG A 97 -7.90 -15.60 -14.85
N ILE A 98 -6.71 -16.07 -14.48
CA ILE A 98 -6.49 -17.34 -13.77
C ILE A 98 -6.80 -17.27 -12.27
N ALA A 99 -6.90 -16.08 -11.70
CA ALA A 99 -7.30 -15.91 -10.31
C ALA A 99 -8.78 -16.30 -10.15
N TYR A 100 -9.12 -16.87 -8.98
CA TYR A 100 -10.49 -17.28 -8.66
C TYR A 100 -11.16 -18.12 -9.76
N PRO A 101 -10.60 -19.30 -10.11
CA PRO A 101 -11.10 -20.14 -11.20
C PRO A 101 -12.54 -20.64 -10.98
N GLN A 102 -13.02 -20.64 -9.74
CA GLN A 102 -14.38 -21.00 -9.38
C GLN A 102 -15.43 -19.94 -9.75
N ILE A 103 -15.03 -18.68 -10.00
CA ILE A 103 -15.94 -17.60 -10.38
C ILE A 103 -16.16 -17.68 -11.88
N THR A 104 -17.41 -17.87 -12.30
CA THR A 104 -17.81 -17.92 -13.70
C THR A 104 -18.68 -16.70 -14.05
N TRP A 105 -18.93 -16.46 -15.33
CA TRP A 105 -19.92 -15.46 -15.77
C TRP A 105 -21.27 -15.64 -15.07
N ARG A 106 -21.70 -16.89 -14.79
CA ARG A 106 -22.98 -17.17 -14.13
C ARG A 106 -22.97 -16.89 -12.63
N SER A 107 -21.80 -16.82 -12.01
CA SER A 107 -21.66 -16.53 -10.58
C SER A 107 -22.11 -15.10 -10.25
N GLU A 108 -22.69 -14.91 -9.07
CA GLU A 108 -22.88 -13.56 -8.51
C GLU A 108 -21.53 -12.96 -8.08
N PRO A 109 -21.41 -11.62 -8.00
CA PRO A 109 -20.19 -10.98 -7.53
C PRO A 109 -19.84 -11.42 -6.11
N ILE A 110 -18.58 -11.77 -5.88
CA ILE A 110 -18.10 -12.21 -4.58
C ILE A 110 -17.53 -11.02 -3.81
N GLU A 111 -18.00 -10.80 -2.59
CA GLU A 111 -17.45 -9.82 -1.66
C GLU A 111 -16.10 -10.30 -1.12
N CYS A 112 -15.09 -9.43 -1.12
CA CYS A 112 -13.74 -9.74 -0.64
C CYS A 112 -13.20 -8.57 0.18
N GLU A 113 -12.55 -8.88 1.30
CA GLU A 113 -11.74 -7.92 2.03
C GLU A 113 -10.40 -7.70 1.32
N VAL A 114 -9.98 -6.45 1.24
CA VAL A 114 -8.71 -6.04 0.64
C VAL A 114 -7.97 -5.11 1.58
N THR A 115 -6.67 -5.36 1.71
CA THR A 115 -5.75 -4.47 2.43
C THR A 115 -5.03 -3.57 1.43
N ILE A 116 -5.23 -2.26 1.56
CA ILE A 116 -4.59 -1.23 0.72
C ILE A 116 -3.40 -0.66 1.47
N ASN A 117 -2.21 -0.74 0.87
CA ASN A 117 -1.03 -0.05 1.36
C ASN A 117 -1.13 1.42 0.98
N ILE A 118 -1.24 2.31 1.96
CA ILE A 118 -1.10 3.75 1.75
C ILE A 118 0.40 4.06 1.93
N LYS A 119 1.07 4.37 0.83
CA LYS A 119 2.44 4.89 0.80
C LYS A 119 2.43 6.28 0.21
#